data_AF-A0A1W9N0D4-F1
#
_entry.id   AF-A0A1W9N0D4-F1
#
_cell.length_a   1.000
_cell.length_b   1.000
_cell.length_c   1.000
_cell.angle_alpha   90.00
_cell.angle_beta   90.00
_cell.angle_gamma   90.00
#
_symmetry.space_group_name_H-M   'P 1'
#
loop_
_entity.id
_entity.type
_entity.pdbx_description
1 polymer ?
#
loop_
_entity_poly.entity_id
_entity_poly.type
_entity_poly.pdbx_seq_one_letter_code
_entity_poly.pdbx_strand_id
1 'polypeptide(L)'
;MNMKWLCDLFSDTGFNTLTTWINTLVSLGVLVFIQKLRKTWKRDKNPYTPWTPVTPPNFVGRRKLLKQLEASSERYESISLIGDRRIGKTSVLETWEKKLKEQGKSVFLLNGQRDEGATVSAFVTEITGKLASENPDEAAGALSGWANEVKVRMNFTPIVMVDDAEHIIRNFPSRFFERLRGMMQERRVIWIFSLREHIDLIYKNTHNNTSPFDNLLHIQQVGLLETEAAEEIIKWGGFKGEKAKLMRVWAGRHPFYLQLLGRHLSDERNQRAALDAFQTESARRLAELWDKISPKEQEMLKQYMAGKPADRPGLRTRGLLTEDNKIFGKVLEEWLKDN
;
A
#
# COMPACT_ATOMS: atom_id res chain seq x y z
N MET A 1 26.22 -48.04 -16.90
CA MET A 1 27.70 -48.11 -16.85
C MET A 1 28.06 -48.79 -15.53
N ASN A 2 28.84 -49.87 -15.59
CA ASN A 2 28.84 -50.97 -14.64
C ASN A 2 29.63 -50.66 -13.35
N MET A 3 29.02 -50.87 -12.17
CA MET A 3 29.50 -50.43 -10.84
C MET A 3 30.57 -51.34 -10.22
N LYS A 4 31.25 -52.16 -11.05
CA LYS A 4 32.21 -53.17 -10.61
C LYS A 4 33.67 -52.70 -10.67
N TRP A 5 33.96 -51.63 -11.43
CA TRP A 5 35.31 -51.06 -11.55
C TRP A 5 35.71 -50.16 -10.37
N LEU A 6 34.74 -49.64 -9.60
CA LEU A 6 34.98 -48.75 -8.46
C LEU A 6 35.33 -49.49 -7.16
N CYS A 7 35.02 -50.78 -7.04
CA CYS A 7 35.30 -51.54 -5.82
C CYS A 7 36.74 -52.08 -5.76
N ASP A 8 37.38 -52.30 -6.91
CA ASP A 8 38.74 -52.87 -6.97
C ASP A 8 39.85 -51.82 -6.77
N LEU A 9 39.50 -50.52 -6.75
CA LEU A 9 40.46 -49.43 -6.53
C LEU A 9 40.60 -49.01 -5.05
N PHE A 10 39.87 -49.63 -4.13
CA PHE A 10 39.76 -49.19 -2.72
C PHE A 10 39.97 -50.32 -1.70
N SER A 11 40.91 -51.24 -1.96
CA SER A 11 41.31 -52.24 -0.95
C SER A 11 42.59 -51.90 -0.18
N ASP A 12 43.22 -50.75 -0.40
CA ASP A 12 44.37 -50.32 0.40
C ASP A 12 44.46 -48.78 0.44
N THR A 13 43.81 -48.17 1.44
CA THR A 13 44.18 -46.92 2.15
C THR A 13 42.95 -46.31 2.85
N GLY A 14 43.03 -46.17 4.18
CA GLY A 14 42.32 -45.17 5.02
C GLY A 14 40.84 -44.86 4.75
N PHE A 15 39.92 -45.63 5.35
CA PHE A 15 38.47 -45.57 5.13
C PHE A 15 37.70 -44.37 5.76
N ASN A 16 38.36 -43.44 6.47
CA ASN A 16 37.65 -42.39 7.23
C ASN A 16 37.64 -40.99 6.58
N THR A 17 38.51 -40.72 5.60
CA THR A 17 38.51 -39.42 4.90
C THR A 17 37.63 -39.42 3.66
N LEU A 18 37.52 -40.55 2.95
CA LEU A 18 36.76 -40.64 1.69
C LEU A 18 35.24 -40.53 1.88
N THR A 19 34.70 -41.11 2.95
CA THR A 19 33.27 -41.01 3.33
C THR A 19 32.85 -39.58 3.65
N THR A 20 33.75 -38.81 4.28
CA THR A 20 33.54 -37.38 4.56
C THR A 20 33.53 -36.54 3.28
N TRP A 21 34.42 -36.83 2.33
CA TRP A 21 34.45 -36.14 1.03
C TRP A 21 33.26 -36.49 0.14
N ILE A 22 32.83 -37.75 0.11
CA ILE A 22 31.64 -38.18 -0.65
C ILE A 22 30.37 -37.57 -0.02
N ASN A 23 30.23 -37.55 1.30
CA ASN A 23 29.10 -36.90 1.96
C ASN A 23 29.09 -35.38 1.73
N THR A 24 30.26 -34.75 1.65
CA THR A 24 30.37 -33.31 1.34
C THR A 24 30.01 -33.02 -0.11
N LEU A 25 30.45 -33.84 -1.07
CA LEU A 25 30.12 -33.70 -2.50
C LEU A 25 28.66 -34.02 -2.80
N VAL A 26 28.08 -35.04 -2.14
CA VAL A 26 26.64 -35.35 -2.21
C VAL A 26 25.84 -34.22 -1.56
N SER A 27 26.28 -33.68 -0.42
CA SER A 27 25.64 -32.52 0.21
C SER A 27 25.73 -31.26 -0.64
N LEU A 28 26.88 -30.98 -1.27
CA LEU A 28 27.02 -29.85 -2.19
C LEU A 28 26.18 -30.04 -3.46
N GLY A 29 26.17 -31.26 -4.02
CA GLY A 29 25.39 -31.61 -5.20
C GLY A 29 23.88 -31.50 -4.93
N VAL A 30 23.43 -31.96 -3.76
CA VAL A 30 22.06 -31.82 -3.27
C VAL A 30 21.75 -30.37 -2.95
N LEU A 31 22.67 -29.59 -2.37
CA LEU A 31 22.45 -28.16 -2.09
C LEU A 31 22.35 -27.34 -3.37
N VAL A 32 23.20 -27.61 -4.36
CA VAL A 32 23.15 -26.97 -5.69
C VAL A 32 21.89 -27.42 -6.43
N PHE A 33 21.51 -28.70 -6.35
CA PHE A 33 20.28 -29.20 -6.93
C PHE A 33 19.03 -28.63 -6.26
N ILE A 34 19.00 -28.49 -4.92
CA ILE A 34 17.95 -27.80 -4.16
C ILE A 34 17.93 -26.32 -4.51
N GLN A 35 19.06 -25.64 -4.65
CA GLN A 35 19.11 -24.24 -5.10
C GLN A 35 18.60 -24.09 -6.53
N LYS A 36 18.95 -25.02 -7.42
CA LYS A 36 18.48 -25.06 -8.81
C LYS A 36 16.99 -25.37 -8.87
N LEU A 37 16.50 -26.31 -8.05
CA LEU A 37 15.08 -26.62 -7.84
C LEU A 37 14.33 -25.43 -7.24
N ARG A 38 14.89 -24.71 -6.27
CA ARG A 38 14.30 -23.48 -5.69
C ARG A 38 14.26 -22.34 -6.70
N LYS A 39 15.20 -22.31 -7.66
CA LYS A 39 15.24 -21.37 -8.79
C LYS A 39 14.24 -21.76 -9.88
N THR A 40 14.00 -23.05 -10.11
CA THR A 40 13.00 -23.54 -11.08
C THR A 40 11.57 -23.54 -10.53
N TRP A 41 11.37 -23.76 -9.23
CA TRP A 41 10.05 -23.64 -8.56
C TRP A 41 9.61 -22.18 -8.37
N LYS A 42 10.54 -21.21 -8.42
CA LYS A 42 10.24 -19.77 -8.38
C LYS A 42 9.66 -19.22 -9.69
N ARG A 43 9.44 -20.07 -10.70
CA ARG A 43 9.12 -19.63 -12.06
C ARG A 43 7.62 -19.58 -12.39
N ASP A 44 6.73 -19.99 -11.49
CA ASP A 44 5.29 -20.18 -11.83
C ASP A 44 4.31 -19.20 -11.18
N LYS A 45 4.78 -18.13 -10.53
CA LYS A 45 3.86 -17.04 -10.12
C LYS A 45 4.36 -15.70 -10.62
N ASN A 46 3.47 -15.04 -11.36
CA ASN A 46 3.63 -13.67 -11.77
C ASN A 46 3.94 -12.81 -10.53
N PRO A 47 5.06 -12.06 -10.50
CA PRO A 47 5.48 -11.31 -9.32
C PRO A 47 4.64 -10.05 -9.11
N TYR A 48 3.74 -9.73 -10.03
CA TYR A 48 2.88 -8.56 -9.98
C TYR A 48 1.47 -8.91 -9.52
N THR A 49 1.04 -8.32 -8.41
CA THR A 49 -0.29 -8.51 -7.83
C THR A 49 -1.01 -7.17 -7.69
N PRO A 50 -1.48 -6.56 -8.79
CA PRO A 50 -2.02 -5.18 -8.78
C PRO A 50 -3.26 -4.98 -7.89
N TRP A 51 -3.93 -6.07 -7.50
CA TRP A 51 -5.15 -6.07 -6.69
C TRP A 51 -4.89 -6.31 -5.20
N THR A 52 -3.66 -6.63 -4.83
CA THR A 52 -3.28 -6.95 -3.46
C THR A 52 -2.32 -5.87 -2.95
N PRO A 53 -2.53 -5.35 -1.73
CA PRO A 53 -1.56 -4.48 -1.10
C PRO A 53 -0.17 -5.14 -1.08
N VAL A 54 0.85 -4.37 -1.46
CA VAL A 54 2.25 -4.79 -1.35
C VAL A 54 2.73 -4.50 0.06
N THR A 55 3.34 -5.48 0.72
CA THR A 55 3.91 -5.37 2.08
C THR A 55 5.37 -5.84 2.10
N PRO A 56 6.14 -5.57 3.18
CA PRO A 56 7.52 -6.01 3.28
C PRO A 56 7.65 -7.53 3.17
N PRO A 57 8.65 -8.07 2.45
CA PRO A 57 9.84 -7.36 1.96
C PRO A 57 9.69 -6.72 0.56
N ASN A 58 8.54 -6.86 -0.10
CA ASN A 58 8.34 -6.36 -1.47
C ASN A 58 7.88 -4.91 -1.52
N PHE A 59 7.52 -4.31 -0.38
CA PHE A 59 7.18 -2.89 -0.31
C PHE A 59 8.42 -2.03 -0.60
N VAL A 60 8.33 -1.17 -1.61
CA VAL A 60 9.44 -0.32 -2.08
C VAL A 60 9.01 1.15 -2.13
N GLY A 61 9.96 2.04 -1.89
CA GLY A 61 9.73 3.49 -1.89
C GLY A 61 9.00 4.01 -0.65
N ARG A 62 8.28 5.13 -0.83
CA ARG A 62 7.55 5.86 0.21
C ARG A 62 8.44 6.29 1.38
N ARG A 63 9.73 6.52 1.14
CA ARG A 63 10.72 6.73 2.20
C ARG A 63 10.44 8.03 2.96
N LYS A 64 10.13 9.11 2.23
CA LYS A 64 9.78 10.40 2.84
C LYS A 64 8.49 10.28 3.66
N LEU A 65 7.48 9.63 3.11
CA LEU A 65 6.19 9.43 3.77
C LEU A 65 6.35 8.61 5.07
N LEU A 66 7.06 7.48 5.04
CA LEU A 66 7.30 6.67 6.23
C LEU A 66 8.07 7.43 7.31
N LYS A 67 9.06 8.25 6.94
CA LYS A 67 9.75 9.14 7.89
C LYS A 67 8.82 10.18 8.50
N GLN A 68 7.90 10.73 7.70
CA GLN A 68 6.90 11.68 8.19
C GLN A 68 5.88 11.03 9.12
N LEU A 69 5.45 9.80 8.85
CA LEU A 69 4.60 9.01 9.75
C LEU A 69 5.32 8.76 11.08
N GLU A 70 6.59 8.35 11.03
CA GLU A 70 7.43 8.13 12.21
C GLU A 70 7.55 9.40 13.07
N ALA A 71 7.94 10.52 12.47
CA ALA A 71 8.07 11.79 13.17
C ALA A 71 6.74 12.28 13.77
N SER A 72 5.61 12.02 13.10
CA SER A 72 4.29 12.39 13.61
C SER A 72 3.87 11.51 14.78
N SER A 73 4.15 10.20 14.72
CA SER A 73 3.93 9.29 15.84
C SER A 73 4.75 9.68 17.08
N GLU A 74 6.00 10.12 16.90
CA GLU A 74 6.85 10.62 18.01
C GLU A 74 6.30 11.89 18.66
N ARG A 75 5.62 12.74 17.88
CA ARG A 75 4.95 13.96 18.39
C ARG A 75 3.52 13.71 18.88
N TYR A 76 3.03 12.47 18.83
CA TYR A 76 1.65 12.10 19.16
C TYR A 76 0.60 12.81 18.30
N GLU A 77 0.94 13.10 17.04
CA GLU A 77 0.06 13.77 16.09
C GLU A 77 -0.76 12.76 15.30
N SER A 78 -2.07 13.01 15.22
CA SER A 78 -2.96 12.24 14.36
C SER A 78 -2.83 12.70 12.90
N ILE A 79 -3.09 11.81 11.95
CA ILE A 79 -2.73 11.95 10.55
C ILE A 79 -3.94 11.69 9.64
N SER A 80 -4.08 12.53 8.62
CA SER A 80 -4.96 12.27 7.48
C SER A 80 -4.10 11.88 6.28
N LEU A 81 -4.08 10.60 5.93
CA LEU A 81 -3.38 10.05 4.78
C LEU A 81 -4.27 10.15 3.54
N ILE A 82 -4.03 11.16 2.70
CA ILE A 82 -4.86 11.48 1.55
C ILE A 82 -4.19 10.98 0.26
N GLY A 83 -4.97 10.40 -0.64
CA GLY A 83 -4.50 10.02 -1.97
C GLY A 83 -5.54 9.22 -2.74
N ASP A 84 -5.42 9.15 -4.06
CA ASP A 84 -6.42 8.49 -4.90
C ASP A 84 -6.47 6.96 -4.70
N ARG A 85 -7.49 6.31 -5.30
CA ARG A 85 -7.59 4.85 -5.26
C ARG A 85 -6.37 4.22 -5.92
N ARG A 86 -5.87 3.13 -5.33
CA ARG A 86 -4.75 2.32 -5.85
C ARG A 86 -3.41 3.07 -5.96
N ILE A 87 -3.27 4.20 -5.28
CA ILE A 87 -1.98 4.88 -5.12
C ILE A 87 -1.10 4.22 -4.03
N GLY A 88 -1.63 3.23 -3.30
CA GLY A 88 -0.89 2.42 -2.33
C GLY A 88 -1.05 2.84 -0.87
N LYS A 89 -2.15 3.51 -0.49
CA LYS A 89 -2.43 3.88 0.91
C LYS A 89 -2.49 2.66 1.84
N THR A 90 -3.26 1.62 1.47
CA THR A 90 -3.33 0.35 2.21
C THR A 90 -1.95 -0.28 2.42
N SER A 91 -1.14 -0.35 1.35
CA SER A 91 0.25 -0.85 1.44
C SER A 91 1.12 -0.04 2.40
N VAL A 92 0.96 1.28 2.44
CA VAL A 92 1.65 2.14 3.41
C VAL A 92 1.17 1.82 4.84
N LEU A 93 -0.14 1.73 5.07
CA LEU A 93 -0.71 1.44 6.38
C LEU A 93 -0.26 0.08 6.91
N GLU A 94 -0.38 -1.00 6.13
CA GLU A 94 0.04 -2.35 6.53
C GLU A 94 1.55 -2.42 6.80
N THR A 95 2.36 -1.74 5.97
CA THR A 95 3.81 -1.66 6.17
C THR A 95 4.14 -0.92 7.47
N TRP A 96 3.45 0.19 7.73
CA TRP A 96 3.68 1.00 8.92
C TRP A 96 3.21 0.29 10.19
N GLU A 97 2.05 -0.37 10.14
CA GLU A 97 1.55 -1.23 11.21
C GLU A 97 2.58 -2.31 11.56
N LYS A 98 3.11 -3.03 10.57
CA LYS A 98 4.14 -4.04 10.79
C LYS A 98 5.38 -3.46 11.48
N LYS A 99 5.90 -2.32 10.99
CA LYS A 99 7.06 -1.64 11.60
C LYS A 99 6.79 -1.23 13.05
N LEU A 100 5.59 -0.73 13.37
CA LEU A 100 5.20 -0.37 14.73
C LEU A 100 5.06 -1.59 15.65
N LYS A 101 4.48 -2.69 15.16
CA LYS A 101 4.40 -3.95 15.91
C LYS A 101 5.80 -4.51 16.23
N GLU A 102 6.73 -4.45 15.27
CA GLU A 102 8.13 -4.84 15.48
C GLU A 102 8.85 -3.96 16.52
N GLN A 103 8.42 -2.70 16.69
CA GLN A 103 8.88 -1.79 17.75
C GLN A 103 8.15 -1.99 19.10
N GLY A 104 7.27 -2.99 19.21
CA GLY A 104 6.49 -3.27 20.42
C GLY A 104 5.37 -2.27 20.69
N LYS A 105 4.97 -1.46 19.71
CA LYS A 105 3.87 -0.48 19.86
C LYS A 105 2.52 -1.18 19.77
N SER A 106 1.53 -0.66 20.51
CA SER A 106 0.15 -1.10 20.39
C SER A 106 -0.51 -0.39 19.22
N VAL A 107 -0.82 -1.15 18.16
CA VAL A 107 -1.37 -0.63 16.90
C VAL A 107 -2.50 -1.52 16.38
N PHE A 108 -3.55 -0.88 15.89
CA PHE A 108 -4.74 -1.51 15.33
C PHE A 108 -4.99 -0.94 13.94
N LEU A 109 -5.16 -1.81 12.96
CA LEU A 109 -5.53 -1.45 11.59
C LEU A 109 -6.91 -2.02 11.28
N LEU A 110 -7.87 -1.12 11.03
CA LEU A 110 -9.25 -1.47 10.68
C LEU A 110 -9.53 -1.11 9.22
N ASN A 111 -10.46 -1.81 8.58
CA ASN A 111 -11.01 -1.40 7.30
C ASN A 111 -12.40 -0.77 7.47
N GLY A 112 -12.53 0.50 7.11
CA GLY A 112 -13.77 1.25 7.28
C GLY A 112 -14.92 0.81 6.37
N GLN A 113 -14.69 -0.07 5.39
CA GLN A 113 -15.73 -0.59 4.48
C GLN A 113 -16.16 -2.03 4.81
N ARG A 114 -15.54 -2.67 5.81
CA ARG A 114 -15.87 -4.02 6.25
C ARG A 114 -16.76 -3.98 7.50
N ASP A 115 -17.06 -5.16 8.05
CA ASP A 115 -17.94 -5.33 9.20
C ASP A 115 -17.47 -4.51 10.40
N GLU A 116 -16.16 -4.38 10.62
CA GLU A 116 -15.60 -3.56 11.69
C GLU A 116 -15.86 -2.05 11.51
N GLY A 117 -16.19 -1.58 10.31
CA GLY A 117 -16.56 -0.19 10.02
C GLY A 117 -18.07 0.05 9.92
N ALA A 118 -18.90 -0.98 10.09
CA ALA A 118 -20.33 -0.91 9.83
C ALA A 118 -21.10 -0.07 10.86
N THR A 119 -20.76 -0.21 12.14
CA THR A 119 -21.40 0.54 13.26
C THR A 119 -20.37 1.01 14.27
N VAL A 120 -20.78 1.97 15.13
CA VAL A 120 -19.92 2.47 16.21
C VAL A 120 -19.57 1.36 17.18
N SER A 121 -20.55 0.50 17.52
CA SER A 121 -20.30 -0.65 18.39
C SER A 121 -19.27 -1.60 17.76
N ALA A 122 -19.46 -2.03 16.51
CA ALA A 122 -18.55 -2.94 15.84
C ALA A 122 -17.11 -2.40 15.80
N PHE A 123 -16.98 -1.11 15.48
CA PHE A 123 -15.70 -0.42 15.42
C PHE A 123 -14.97 -0.37 16.77
N VAL A 124 -15.68 -0.01 17.84
CA VAL A 124 -15.09 0.02 19.18
C VAL A 124 -14.83 -1.38 19.71
N THR A 125 -15.68 -2.36 19.39
CA THR A 125 -15.46 -3.75 19.77
C THR A 125 -14.22 -4.34 19.14
N GLU A 126 -13.97 -4.07 17.86
CA GLU A 126 -12.76 -4.54 17.18
C GLU A 126 -11.48 -3.97 17.81
N ILE A 127 -11.49 -2.69 18.20
CA ILE A 127 -10.33 -2.05 18.85
C ILE A 127 -10.11 -2.58 20.27
N THR A 128 -11.19 -2.68 21.05
CA THR A 128 -11.11 -2.93 22.50
C THR A 128 -11.14 -4.41 22.87
N GLY A 129 -11.60 -5.27 21.95
CA GLY A 129 -11.89 -6.68 22.20
C GLY A 129 -13.09 -6.93 23.11
N LYS A 130 -13.89 -5.89 23.42
CA LYS A 130 -15.04 -5.96 24.33
C LYS A 130 -16.29 -5.46 23.59
N LEU A 131 -17.44 -6.13 23.81
CA LEU A 131 -18.70 -5.68 23.23
C LEU A 131 -18.99 -4.23 23.66
N ALA A 132 -19.19 -3.35 22.69
CA ALA A 132 -19.45 -1.94 22.91
C ALA A 132 -20.94 -1.63 22.76
N SER A 133 -21.32 -0.41 23.15
CA SER A 133 -22.68 0.11 22.95
C SER A 133 -22.79 0.78 21.58
N GLU A 134 -23.98 0.82 21.00
CA GLU A 134 -24.26 1.71 19.85
C GLU A 134 -24.43 3.17 20.28
N ASN A 135 -24.57 3.44 21.59
CA ASN A 135 -24.58 4.79 22.11
C ASN A 135 -23.18 5.44 21.92
N PRO A 136 -23.08 6.59 21.23
CA PRO A 136 -21.78 7.21 20.92
C PRO A 136 -20.93 7.59 22.14
N ASP A 137 -21.57 8.06 23.21
CA ASP A 137 -20.86 8.51 24.41
C ASP A 137 -20.34 7.32 25.21
N GLU A 138 -21.12 6.24 25.32
CA GLU A 138 -20.71 4.99 25.98
C GLU A 138 -19.61 4.28 25.20
N ALA A 139 -19.76 4.17 23.87
CA ALA A 139 -18.75 3.56 23.01
C ALA A 139 -17.42 4.33 23.05
N ALA A 140 -17.46 5.66 22.97
CA ALA A 140 -16.28 6.48 23.12
C ALA A 140 -15.68 6.40 24.54
N GLY A 141 -16.53 6.23 25.57
CA GLY A 141 -16.11 5.96 26.94
C GLY A 141 -15.32 4.66 27.07
N ALA A 142 -15.83 3.57 26.49
CA ALA A 142 -15.15 2.28 26.45
C ALA A 142 -13.80 2.36 25.71
N LEU A 143 -13.79 2.99 24.54
CA LEU A 143 -12.58 3.24 23.76
C LEU A 143 -11.55 4.07 24.54
N SER A 144 -11.99 5.13 25.22
CA SER A 144 -11.10 5.95 26.04
C SER A 144 -10.55 5.19 27.24
N GLY A 145 -11.36 4.35 27.90
CA GLY A 145 -10.93 3.52 29.02
C GLY A 145 -9.85 2.55 28.58
N TRP A 146 -10.10 1.84 27.49
CA TRP A 146 -9.13 0.96 26.85
C TRP A 146 -7.82 1.69 26.49
N ALA A 147 -7.91 2.88 25.89
CA ALA A 147 -6.71 3.63 25.50
C ALA A 147 -5.84 3.98 26.71
N ASN A 148 -6.46 4.34 27.84
CA ASN A 148 -5.77 4.60 29.09
C ASN A 148 -5.11 3.33 29.65
N GLU A 149 -5.81 2.19 29.65
CA GLU A 149 -5.26 0.90 30.07
C GLU A 149 -4.02 0.52 29.25
N VAL A 150 -4.10 0.65 27.92
CA VAL A 150 -2.97 0.39 27.03
C VAL A 150 -1.81 1.33 27.30
N LYS A 151 -2.08 2.62 27.48
CA LYS A 151 -1.05 3.63 27.73
C LYS A 151 -0.32 3.38 29.05
N VAL A 152 -1.05 3.02 30.11
CA VAL A 152 -0.45 2.66 31.40
C VAL A 152 0.39 1.39 31.28
N ARG A 153 -0.12 0.35 30.62
CA ARG A 153 0.57 -0.94 30.48
C ARG A 153 1.83 -0.86 29.61
N MET A 154 1.76 -0.13 28.50
CA MET A 154 2.80 -0.13 27.46
C MET A 154 3.73 1.09 27.54
N ASN A 155 3.41 2.08 28.37
CA ASN A 155 4.07 3.39 28.42
C ASN A 155 4.12 4.12 27.05
N PHE A 156 3.13 3.84 26.18
CA PHE A 156 3.00 4.44 24.86
C PHE A 156 1.52 4.68 24.53
N THR A 157 1.24 5.78 23.84
CA THR A 157 -0.09 6.05 23.31
C THR A 157 -0.42 5.03 22.20
N PRO A 158 -1.58 4.35 22.26
CA PRO A 158 -2.01 3.43 21.20
C PRO A 158 -2.25 4.17 19.88
N ILE A 159 -1.99 3.46 18.77
CA ILE A 159 -2.21 3.96 17.41
C ILE A 159 -3.37 3.20 16.79
N VAL A 160 -4.37 3.93 16.29
CA VAL A 160 -5.50 3.36 15.56
C VAL A 160 -5.47 3.88 14.12
N MET A 161 -5.34 2.96 13.17
CA MET A 161 -5.34 3.23 11.75
C MET A 161 -6.65 2.74 11.14
N VAL A 162 -7.25 3.55 10.28
CA VAL A 162 -8.50 3.21 9.60
C VAL A 162 -8.26 3.35 8.10
N ASP A 163 -8.21 2.23 7.40
CA ASP A 163 -8.16 2.22 5.94
C ASP A 163 -9.54 2.51 5.34
N ASP A 164 -9.59 3.20 4.19
CA ASP A 164 -10.82 3.62 3.52
C ASP A 164 -11.89 4.21 4.50
N ALA A 165 -11.46 5.15 5.35
CA ALA A 165 -12.27 5.67 6.46
C ALA A 165 -13.51 6.49 6.05
N GLU A 166 -13.68 6.80 4.76
CA GLU A 166 -14.77 7.66 4.27
C GLU A 166 -16.16 7.14 4.66
N HIS A 167 -16.34 5.82 4.68
CA HIS A 167 -17.61 5.20 5.06
C HIS A 167 -17.94 5.45 6.54
N ILE A 168 -16.98 5.24 7.44
CA ILE A 168 -17.10 5.55 8.86
C ILE A 168 -17.41 7.05 9.04
N ILE A 169 -16.63 7.93 8.39
CA ILE A 169 -16.82 9.38 8.52
C ILE A 169 -18.23 9.79 8.10
N ARG A 170 -18.83 9.15 7.09
CA ARG A 170 -20.18 9.49 6.62
C ARG A 170 -21.29 8.94 7.51
N ASN A 171 -21.14 7.73 8.03
CA ASN A 171 -22.23 7.00 8.65
C ASN A 171 -22.24 7.09 10.17
N PHE A 172 -21.11 7.37 10.81
CA PHE A 172 -21.07 7.46 12.26
C PHE A 172 -21.66 8.79 12.73
N PRO A 173 -22.29 8.80 13.92
CA PRO A 173 -22.91 10.00 14.47
C PRO A 173 -21.85 11.05 14.84
N SER A 174 -22.15 12.33 14.58
CA SER A 174 -21.27 13.46 14.91
C SER A 174 -20.75 13.42 16.33
N ARG A 175 -21.61 13.02 17.28
CA ARG A 175 -21.30 12.92 18.69
C ARG A 175 -20.10 12.01 18.97
N PHE A 176 -19.97 10.89 18.26
CA PHE A 176 -18.81 9.99 18.43
C PHE A 176 -17.51 10.71 18.06
N PHE A 177 -17.51 11.47 16.97
CA PHE A 177 -16.34 12.20 16.50
C PHE A 177 -15.97 13.39 17.39
N GLU A 178 -16.94 14.05 18.05
CA GLU A 178 -16.66 15.04 19.10
C GLU A 178 -15.86 14.43 20.25
N ARG A 179 -16.19 13.18 20.63
CA ARG A 179 -15.45 12.44 21.67
C ARG A 179 -14.06 12.03 21.17
N LEU A 180 -13.93 11.62 19.90
CA LEU A 180 -12.61 11.34 19.30
C LEU A 180 -11.71 12.58 19.29
N ARG A 181 -12.26 13.76 18.98
CA ARG A 181 -11.55 15.03 19.05
C ARG A 181 -10.92 15.27 20.42
N GLY A 182 -11.68 15.06 21.50
CA GLY A 182 -11.14 15.16 22.86
C GLY A 182 -9.97 14.20 23.10
N MET A 183 -10.08 12.94 22.65
CA MET A 183 -8.99 11.96 22.78
C MET A 183 -7.74 12.32 21.97
N MET A 184 -7.88 12.95 20.80
CA MET A 184 -6.76 13.47 20.02
C MET A 184 -6.05 14.62 20.73
N GLN A 185 -6.82 15.58 21.23
CA GLN A 185 -6.29 16.75 21.95
C GLN A 185 -5.52 16.36 23.21
N GLU A 186 -6.03 15.37 23.94
CA GLU A 186 -5.40 14.83 25.14
C GLU A 186 -4.30 13.79 24.86
N ARG A 187 -4.02 13.50 23.57
CA ARG A 187 -3.00 12.53 23.15
C ARG A 187 -3.21 11.14 23.79
N ARG A 188 -4.48 10.74 23.94
CA ARG A 188 -4.89 9.41 24.44
C ARG A 188 -4.83 8.35 23.35
N VAL A 189 -5.07 8.73 22.09
CA VAL A 189 -4.98 7.87 20.91
C VAL A 189 -4.40 8.67 19.75
N ILE A 190 -3.47 8.07 18.99
CA ILE A 190 -3.01 8.61 17.71
C ILE A 190 -3.83 7.97 16.61
N TRP A 191 -4.50 8.77 15.80
CA TRP A 191 -5.34 8.29 14.70
C TRP A 191 -4.65 8.46 13.36
N ILE A 192 -4.79 7.49 12.46
CA ILE A 192 -4.38 7.62 11.07
C ILE A 192 -5.55 7.22 10.17
N PHE A 193 -6.10 8.18 9.43
CA PHE A 193 -7.22 7.95 8.51
C PHE A 193 -6.72 7.92 7.06
N SER A 194 -7.00 6.85 6.33
CA SER A 194 -6.78 6.77 4.87
C SER A 194 -8.04 7.22 4.14
N LEU A 195 -7.90 8.24 3.29
CA LEU A 195 -9.01 8.93 2.62
C LEU A 195 -8.62 9.29 1.18
N ARG A 196 -9.59 9.51 0.29
CA ARG A 196 -9.32 10.03 -1.07
C ARG A 196 -9.29 11.55 -1.12
N GLU A 197 -10.04 12.18 -0.24
CA GLU A 197 -10.16 13.63 -0.13
C GLU A 197 -9.98 14.09 1.32
N HIS A 198 -9.97 15.40 1.54
CA HIS A 198 -9.82 15.95 2.90
C HIS A 198 -10.99 15.54 3.79
N ILE A 199 -10.67 15.07 5.00
CA ILE A 199 -11.68 14.62 5.97
C ILE A 199 -12.73 15.70 6.26
N ASP A 200 -12.32 16.96 6.33
CA ASP A 200 -13.21 18.09 6.62
C ASP A 200 -14.22 18.32 5.50
N LEU A 201 -13.87 18.03 4.24
CA LEU A 201 -14.79 18.11 3.12
C LEU A 201 -15.83 16.98 3.19
N ILE A 202 -15.40 15.76 3.50
CA ILE A 202 -16.31 14.61 3.67
C ILE A 202 -17.30 14.89 4.79
N TYR A 203 -16.79 15.37 5.92
CA TYR A 203 -17.59 15.66 7.11
C TYR A 203 -18.60 16.78 6.84
N LYS A 204 -18.16 17.91 6.27
CA LYS A 204 -19.04 19.03 5.93
C LYS A 204 -20.17 18.61 4.99
N ASN A 205 -19.86 17.81 3.96
CA ASN A 205 -20.84 17.34 2.99
C ASN A 205 -21.86 16.36 3.56
N THR A 206 -21.57 15.75 4.72
CA THR A 206 -22.42 14.70 5.30
C THR A 206 -23.18 15.16 6.53
N HIS A 207 -22.52 15.90 7.42
CA HIS A 207 -23.08 16.29 8.73
C HIS A 207 -23.52 17.75 8.77
N ASN A 208 -23.26 18.55 7.72
CA ASN A 208 -23.59 19.99 7.64
C ASN A 208 -23.10 20.83 8.84
N ASN A 209 -22.04 20.36 9.51
CA ASN A 209 -21.49 20.96 10.73
C ASN A 209 -20.00 21.27 10.57
N THR A 210 -19.45 22.04 11.52
CA THR A 210 -18.00 22.23 11.64
C THR A 210 -17.32 20.88 11.90
N SER A 211 -16.27 20.59 11.15
CA SER A 211 -15.54 19.32 11.28
C SER A 211 -14.86 19.21 12.64
N PRO A 212 -15.07 18.10 13.38
CA PRO A 212 -14.37 17.83 14.64
C PRO A 212 -12.87 17.56 14.42
N PHE A 213 -12.42 17.39 13.17
CA PHE A 213 -11.02 17.13 12.83
C PHE A 213 -10.26 18.41 12.46
N ASP A 214 -10.95 19.55 12.37
CA ASP A 214 -10.36 20.80 11.93
C ASP A 214 -9.19 21.20 12.84
N ASN A 215 -8.04 21.45 12.21
CA ASN A 215 -6.74 21.73 12.83
C ASN A 215 -6.18 20.66 13.79
N LEU A 216 -6.65 19.40 13.73
CA LEU A 216 -6.14 18.30 14.57
C LEU A 216 -5.32 17.27 13.83
N LEU A 217 -5.53 17.13 12.52
CA LEU A 217 -4.86 16.12 11.71
C LEU A 217 -3.74 16.73 10.87
N HIS A 218 -2.54 16.16 10.99
CA HIS A 218 -1.48 16.44 10.05
C HIS A 218 -1.80 15.75 8.72
N ILE A 219 -1.87 16.50 7.62
CA ILE A 219 -2.15 15.93 6.30
C ILE A 219 -0.87 15.33 5.72
N GLN A 220 -0.93 14.08 5.27
CA GLN A 220 0.13 13.42 4.53
C GLN A 220 -0.42 12.95 3.19
N GLN A 221 0.24 13.32 2.10
CA GLN A 221 -0.22 13.02 0.75
C GLN A 221 0.49 11.80 0.18
N VAL A 222 -0.27 10.89 -0.45
CA VAL A 222 0.25 9.71 -1.15
C VAL A 222 0.03 9.89 -2.65
N GLY A 223 1.09 10.27 -3.35
CA GLY A 223 1.10 10.47 -4.81
C GLY A 223 1.86 9.39 -5.56
N LEU A 224 2.46 9.72 -6.70
CA LEU A 224 3.32 8.80 -7.46
C LEU A 224 4.51 8.28 -6.62
N LEU A 225 5.07 7.13 -7.01
CA LEU A 225 6.27 6.58 -6.38
C LEU A 225 7.50 7.44 -6.68
N GLU A 226 8.53 7.35 -5.83
CA GLU A 226 9.86 7.81 -6.19
C GLU A 226 10.39 7.06 -7.42
N THR A 227 11.25 7.70 -8.21
CA THR A 227 11.81 7.12 -9.43
C THR A 227 12.51 5.79 -9.16
N GLU A 228 13.31 5.72 -8.08
CA GLU A 228 14.06 4.52 -7.72
C GLU A 228 13.11 3.37 -7.35
N ALA A 229 12.00 3.68 -6.67
CA ALA A 229 11.00 2.69 -6.27
C ALA A 229 10.23 2.14 -7.47
N ALA A 230 9.88 3.00 -8.44
CA ALA A 230 9.28 2.56 -9.70
C ALA A 230 10.21 1.61 -10.47
N GLU A 231 11.51 1.92 -10.52
CA GLU A 231 12.52 1.06 -11.14
C GLU A 231 12.68 -0.28 -10.42
N GLU A 232 12.54 -0.33 -9.09
CA GLU A 232 12.53 -1.58 -8.33
C GLU A 232 11.34 -2.47 -8.70
N ILE A 233 10.13 -1.90 -8.84
CA ILE A 233 8.94 -2.64 -9.29
C ILE A 233 9.13 -3.20 -10.71
N ILE A 234 9.69 -2.42 -11.63
CA ILE A 234 9.96 -2.88 -13.01
C ILE A 234 10.90 -4.11 -13.02
N LYS A 235 11.81 -4.20 -12.05
CA LYS A 235 12.76 -5.32 -11.94
C LYS A 235 12.13 -6.61 -11.41
N TRP A 236 10.95 -6.58 -10.78
CA TRP A 236 10.32 -7.78 -10.23
C TRP A 236 10.09 -8.87 -11.27
N GLY A 237 9.64 -8.50 -12.48
CA GLY A 237 9.46 -9.41 -13.61
C GLY A 237 10.75 -9.86 -14.29
N GLY A 238 11.92 -9.40 -13.84
CA GLY A 238 13.19 -9.65 -14.50
C GLY A 238 13.29 -9.02 -15.90
N PHE A 239 12.45 -8.03 -16.19
CA PHE A 239 12.37 -7.40 -17.51
C PHE A 239 13.64 -6.59 -17.84
N LYS A 240 14.04 -6.65 -19.11
CA LYS A 240 15.14 -5.88 -19.69
C LYS A 240 14.73 -5.31 -21.05
N GLY A 241 15.47 -4.30 -21.53
CA GLY A 241 15.25 -3.69 -22.85
C GLY A 241 13.83 -3.15 -23.02
N GLU A 242 13.17 -3.53 -24.12
CA GLU A 242 11.87 -2.99 -24.53
C GLU A 242 10.76 -3.19 -23.49
N LYS A 243 10.67 -4.34 -22.79
CA LYS A 243 9.62 -4.53 -21.76
C LYS A 243 9.73 -3.53 -20.62
N ALA A 244 10.95 -3.27 -20.13
CA ALA A 244 11.19 -2.28 -19.08
C ALA A 244 10.89 -0.85 -19.58
N LYS A 245 11.25 -0.55 -20.84
CA LYS A 245 10.92 0.73 -21.48
C LYS A 245 9.41 0.94 -21.59
N LEU A 246 8.65 -0.09 -21.99
CA LEU A 246 7.19 -0.04 -22.04
C LEU A 246 6.59 0.30 -20.68
N MET A 247 7.06 -0.33 -19.60
CA MET A 247 6.57 -0.02 -18.24
C MET A 247 6.80 1.45 -17.86
N ARG A 248 8.00 1.99 -18.10
CA ARG A 248 8.32 3.40 -17.83
C ARG A 248 7.43 4.36 -18.62
N VAL A 249 7.22 4.09 -19.90
CA VAL A 249 6.45 4.98 -20.78
C VAL A 249 4.96 4.91 -20.46
N TRP A 250 4.41 3.71 -20.32
CA TRP A 250 2.97 3.51 -20.20
C TRP A 250 2.44 3.74 -18.80
N ALA A 251 3.12 3.21 -17.79
CA ALA A 251 2.67 3.27 -16.40
C ALA A 251 3.40 4.34 -15.57
N GLY A 252 4.55 4.83 -16.05
CA GLY A 252 5.35 5.83 -15.36
C GLY A 252 5.75 5.41 -13.95
N ARG A 253 5.34 6.21 -12.96
CA ARG A 253 5.60 5.96 -11.53
C ARG A 253 4.34 5.60 -10.74
N HIS A 254 3.23 5.29 -11.41
CA HIS A 254 2.00 4.95 -10.72
C HIS A 254 2.03 3.48 -10.26
N PRO A 255 1.95 3.18 -8.95
CA PRO A 255 2.18 1.84 -8.41
C PRO A 255 1.23 0.79 -8.98
N PHE A 256 -0.06 1.11 -9.08
CA PHE A 256 -1.05 0.19 -9.65
C PHE A 256 -0.80 -0.14 -11.12
N TYR A 257 -0.63 0.88 -11.99
CA TYR A 257 -0.42 0.65 -13.42
C TYR A 257 0.92 -0.04 -13.71
N LEU A 258 1.96 0.21 -12.90
CA LEU A 258 3.22 -0.53 -13.00
C LEU A 258 3.01 -2.02 -12.74
N GLN A 259 2.31 -2.37 -11.67
CA GLN A 259 1.99 -3.77 -11.39
C GLN A 259 1.05 -4.37 -12.44
N LEU A 260 0.06 -3.60 -12.91
CA LEU A 260 -0.90 -4.09 -13.91
C LEU A 260 -0.22 -4.41 -15.24
N LEU A 261 0.59 -3.49 -15.76
CA LEU A 261 1.33 -3.72 -17.00
C LEU A 261 2.40 -4.80 -16.82
N GLY A 262 3.09 -4.80 -15.67
CA GLY A 262 4.05 -5.85 -15.34
C GLY A 262 3.41 -7.24 -15.35
N ARG A 263 2.19 -7.35 -14.79
CA ARG A 263 1.41 -8.59 -14.80
C ARG A 263 1.13 -9.06 -16.23
N HIS A 264 0.52 -8.20 -17.05
CA HIS A 264 0.21 -8.53 -18.45
C HIS A 264 1.48 -8.92 -19.24
N LEU A 265 2.59 -8.20 -19.06
CA LEU A 265 3.86 -8.52 -19.72
C LEU A 265 4.52 -9.83 -19.25
N SER A 266 4.17 -10.30 -18.05
CA SER A 266 4.62 -11.58 -17.48
C SER A 266 3.74 -12.75 -17.92
N ASP A 267 2.43 -12.55 -18.03
CA ASP A 267 1.47 -13.58 -18.45
C ASP A 267 1.49 -13.80 -19.97
N GLU A 268 1.68 -12.73 -20.74
CA GLU A 268 1.65 -12.77 -22.21
C GLU A 268 3.04 -12.95 -22.84
N ARG A 269 3.09 -13.82 -23.87
CA ARG A 269 4.29 -13.99 -24.69
C ARG A 269 4.49 -12.83 -25.67
N ASN A 270 3.39 -12.25 -26.15
CA ASN A 270 3.40 -11.16 -27.13
C ASN A 270 3.21 -9.81 -26.43
N GLN A 271 4.18 -8.90 -26.61
CA GLN A 271 4.14 -7.56 -26.00
C GLN A 271 2.97 -6.71 -26.47
N ARG A 272 2.54 -6.85 -27.73
CA ARG A 272 1.40 -6.09 -28.26
C ARG A 272 0.10 -6.53 -27.62
N ALA A 273 -0.14 -7.84 -27.55
CA ALA A 273 -1.30 -8.40 -26.87
C ALA A 273 -1.34 -8.00 -25.38
N ALA A 274 -0.18 -8.05 -24.70
CA ALA A 274 -0.06 -7.59 -23.32
C ALA A 274 -0.45 -6.12 -23.14
N LEU A 275 -0.05 -5.27 -24.09
CA LEU A 275 -0.31 -3.85 -24.05
C LEU A 275 -1.79 -3.54 -24.34
N ASP A 276 -2.40 -4.23 -25.31
CA ASP A 276 -3.81 -4.08 -25.64
C ASP A 276 -4.71 -4.51 -24.46
N ALA A 277 -4.36 -5.62 -23.79
CA ALA A 277 -5.02 -6.07 -22.56
C ALA A 277 -4.86 -5.06 -21.41
N PHE A 278 -3.65 -4.54 -21.21
CA PHE A 278 -3.38 -3.51 -20.22
C PHE A 278 -4.19 -2.23 -20.46
N GLN A 279 -4.27 -1.74 -21.70
CA GLN A 279 -5.04 -0.55 -22.05
C GLN A 279 -6.53 -0.75 -21.79
N THR A 280 -7.09 -1.87 -22.25
CA THR A 280 -8.50 -2.22 -22.04
C THR A 280 -8.86 -2.23 -20.56
N GLU A 281 -8.03 -2.91 -19.76
CA GLU A 281 -8.27 -2.97 -18.32
C GLU A 281 -8.07 -1.62 -17.62
N SER A 282 -7.07 -0.85 -18.05
CA SER A 282 -6.79 0.49 -17.52
C SER A 282 -7.90 1.48 -17.83
N ALA A 283 -8.49 1.43 -19.03
CA ALA A 283 -9.55 2.35 -19.45
C ALA A 283 -10.76 2.31 -18.50
N ARG A 284 -11.19 1.11 -18.08
CA ARG A 284 -12.26 0.96 -17.08
C ARG A 284 -11.91 1.67 -15.77
N ARG A 285 -10.66 1.60 -15.36
CA ARG A 285 -10.20 2.14 -14.08
C ARG A 285 -9.97 3.65 -14.12
N LEU A 286 -9.56 4.16 -15.27
CA LEU A 286 -9.46 5.59 -15.52
C LEU A 286 -10.84 6.23 -15.62
N ALA A 287 -11.83 5.55 -16.20
CA ALA A 287 -13.23 6.00 -16.17
C ALA A 287 -13.77 6.11 -14.72
N GLU A 288 -13.59 5.07 -13.90
CA GLU A 288 -13.95 5.09 -12.46
C GLU A 288 -13.32 6.27 -11.71
N LEU A 289 -12.07 6.61 -12.05
CA LEU A 289 -11.33 7.71 -11.46
C LEU A 289 -11.84 9.06 -11.96
N TRP A 290 -12.09 9.20 -13.25
CA TRP A 290 -12.57 10.41 -13.91
C TRP A 290 -13.88 10.90 -13.30
N ASP A 291 -14.83 9.99 -13.07
CA ASP A 291 -16.12 10.27 -12.42
C ASP A 291 -15.99 10.84 -10.99
N LYS A 292 -14.80 10.73 -10.39
CA LYS A 292 -14.50 11.21 -9.03
C LYS A 292 -13.54 12.40 -9.01
N ILE A 293 -13.04 12.83 -10.17
CA ILE A 293 -12.26 14.06 -10.31
C ILE A 293 -13.25 15.23 -10.45
N SER A 294 -12.93 16.39 -9.85
CA SER A 294 -13.83 17.55 -9.95
C SER A 294 -13.96 18.05 -11.40
N PRO A 295 -15.10 18.63 -11.83
CA PRO A 295 -15.24 19.18 -13.18
C PRO A 295 -14.14 20.18 -13.55
N LYS A 296 -13.67 20.97 -12.57
CA LYS A 296 -12.55 21.89 -12.76
C LYS A 296 -11.26 21.14 -13.11
N GLU A 297 -10.95 20.06 -12.40
CA GLU A 297 -9.79 19.18 -12.64
C GLU A 297 -9.86 18.42 -13.96
N GLN A 298 -11.05 17.95 -14.32
CA GLN A 298 -11.30 17.37 -15.64
C GLN A 298 -10.99 18.38 -16.75
N GLU A 299 -11.52 19.60 -16.65
CA GLU A 299 -11.28 20.66 -17.63
C GLU A 299 -9.78 21.01 -17.74
N MET A 300 -9.05 21.07 -16.63
CA MET A 300 -7.60 21.32 -16.68
C MET A 300 -6.83 20.18 -17.35
N LEU A 301 -7.23 18.92 -17.17
CA LEU A 301 -6.62 17.80 -17.90
C LEU A 301 -6.92 17.88 -19.40
N LYS A 302 -8.13 18.31 -19.80
CA LYS A 302 -8.46 18.57 -21.21
C LYS A 302 -7.63 19.72 -21.79
N GLN A 303 -7.45 20.80 -21.05
CA GLN A 303 -6.59 21.92 -21.44
C GLN A 303 -5.12 21.52 -21.55
N TYR A 304 -4.65 20.62 -20.68
CA TYR A 304 -3.31 20.03 -20.77
C TYR A 304 -3.10 19.33 -22.12
N MET A 305 -4.08 18.51 -22.52
CA MET A 305 -4.03 17.80 -23.82
C MET A 305 -4.03 18.77 -25.01
N ALA A 306 -4.60 19.97 -24.85
CA ALA A 306 -4.55 21.05 -25.82
C ALA A 306 -3.24 21.86 -25.79
N GLY A 307 -2.21 21.42 -25.06
CA GLY A 307 -0.90 22.07 -24.97
C GLY A 307 -0.83 23.25 -23.99
N LYS A 308 -1.88 23.48 -23.18
CA LYS A 308 -1.85 24.49 -22.13
C LYS A 308 -1.17 23.92 -20.87
N PRO A 309 -0.42 24.70 -20.10
CA PRO A 309 0.14 24.21 -18.85
C PRO A 309 -0.99 23.89 -17.85
N ALA A 310 -0.99 22.67 -17.33
CA ALA A 310 -1.80 22.30 -16.17
C ALA A 310 -0.94 22.40 -14.92
N ASP A 311 -0.88 23.59 -14.31
CA ASP A 311 -0.31 23.72 -12.98
C ASP A 311 -1.42 23.68 -11.94
N ARG A 312 -1.63 22.48 -11.38
CA ARG A 312 -2.46 22.36 -10.18
C ARG A 312 -1.84 21.40 -9.20
N PRO A 313 -1.51 21.87 -7.98
CA PRO A 313 -1.08 21.02 -6.89
C PRO A 313 -2.01 19.81 -6.66
N GLY A 314 -3.33 19.99 -6.76
CA GLY A 314 -4.32 18.91 -6.63
C GLY A 314 -4.13 17.74 -7.60
N LEU A 315 -3.79 17.99 -8.87
CA LEU A 315 -3.57 16.91 -9.84
C LEU A 315 -2.26 16.13 -9.55
N ARG A 316 -1.23 16.82 -9.05
CA ARG A 316 0.01 16.16 -8.57
C ARG A 316 -0.24 15.33 -7.31
N THR A 317 -1.00 15.89 -6.36
CA THR A 317 -1.40 15.23 -5.13
C THR A 317 -2.17 13.93 -5.40
N ARG A 318 -3.04 13.94 -6.41
CA ARG A 318 -3.78 12.77 -6.90
C ARG A 318 -2.93 11.74 -7.65
N GLY A 319 -1.69 12.08 -8.00
CA GLY A 319 -0.82 11.23 -8.81
C GLY A 319 -1.21 11.17 -10.29
N LEU A 320 -1.90 12.21 -10.79
CA LEU A 320 -2.24 12.34 -12.21
C LEU A 320 -1.13 13.06 -12.98
N LEU A 321 -0.45 13.98 -12.29
CA LEU A 321 0.72 14.69 -12.80
C LEU A 321 1.96 14.36 -11.97
N THR A 322 3.13 14.40 -12.62
CA THR A 322 4.45 14.42 -11.99
C THR A 322 4.74 15.80 -11.38
N GLU A 323 5.83 15.90 -10.64
CA GLU A 323 6.33 17.15 -10.05
C GLU A 323 6.59 18.21 -11.14
N ASP A 324 7.05 17.76 -12.32
CA ASP A 324 7.26 18.57 -13.53
C ASP A 324 5.99 18.86 -14.35
N ASN A 325 4.80 18.65 -13.76
CA ASN A 325 3.49 18.86 -14.40
C ASN A 325 3.27 18.04 -15.69
N LYS A 326 3.85 16.84 -15.78
CA LYS A 326 3.58 15.90 -16.88
C LYS A 326 2.57 14.84 -16.47
N ILE A 327 1.72 14.39 -17.39
CA ILE A 327 0.87 13.21 -17.15
C ILE A 327 1.73 12.02 -16.69
N PHE A 328 1.26 11.27 -15.69
CA PHE A 328 2.08 10.25 -15.05
C PHE A 328 2.57 9.16 -16.01
N GLY A 329 1.83 8.85 -17.08
CA GLY A 329 2.20 7.83 -18.06
C GLY A 329 1.28 7.84 -19.28
N LYS A 330 1.76 7.23 -20.37
CA LYS A 330 1.05 7.19 -21.67
C LYS A 330 -0.35 6.56 -21.57
N VAL A 331 -0.60 5.69 -20.59
CA VAL A 331 -1.93 5.10 -20.38
C VAL A 331 -3.01 6.15 -20.10
N LEU A 332 -2.70 7.18 -19.29
CA LEU A 332 -3.63 8.27 -19.02
C LEU A 332 -3.70 9.22 -20.20
N GLU A 333 -2.57 9.48 -20.86
CA GLU A 333 -2.52 10.34 -22.05
C GLU A 333 -3.40 9.82 -23.19
N GLU A 334 -3.27 8.54 -23.55
CA GLU A 334 -4.08 7.93 -24.62
C GLU A 334 -5.56 7.88 -24.22
N TRP A 335 -5.87 7.52 -22.98
CA TRP A 335 -7.25 7.51 -22.51
C TRP A 335 -7.91 8.91 -22.57
N LEU A 336 -7.17 9.97 -22.29
CA LEU A 336 -7.66 11.35 -22.42
C LEU A 336 -7.81 11.84 -23.87
N LYS A 337 -7.16 11.20 -24.86
CA LYS A 337 -7.38 11.53 -26.28
C LYS A 337 -8.75 11.06 -26.75
N ASP A 338 -9.25 9.99 -26.13
CA ASP A 338 -10.51 9.34 -26.50
C ASP A 338 -11.74 9.86 -25.72
N ASN A 339 -11.57 10.77 -24.74
CA ASN A 339 -12.64 11.20 -23.78
C ASN A 339 -12.61 12.71 -23.41
#